data_AF-A0AA86MHD5-F1
#
_entry.id   AF-A0AA86MHD5-F1
#
_cell.length_a   1.000
_cell.length_b   1.000
_cell.length_c   1.000
_cell.angle_alpha   90.00
_cell.angle_beta   90.00
_cell.angle_gamma   90.00
#
_symmetry.space_group_name_H-M   'P 1'
#
loop_
_entity.id
_entity.type
_entity.pdbx_description
1 polymer ?
#
loop_
_entity_poly.entity_id
_entity_poly.type
_entity_poly.pdbx_seq_one_letter_code
_entity_poly.pdbx_strand_id
1 'polypeptide(L)'
;MHNCEQYLEQSAGLLETSPNFTARSHYLICDALKLSKKWPVDNNTALFDSALSLCSALDLSSFRHSLHPRLQEDAATLAQLFGSEAIADGNTCTFEGEGRNFTLNAVLLVNEPAQPEKLWVWVTDEILDATYRSYTPIWFHFDATQSMWVAKE
;
A
#
# COMPACT_ATOMS: atom_id res chain seq x y z
N MET A 1 4.70 -3.48 -23.73
CA MET A 1 3.74 -2.39 -23.46
C MET A 1 4.56 -1.10 -23.33
N HIS A 2 4.19 -0.03 -24.03
CA HIS A 2 5.04 1.18 -24.13
C HIS A 2 4.42 2.45 -23.52
N ASN A 3 3.14 2.43 -23.12
CA ASN A 3 2.49 3.56 -22.45
C ASN A 3 1.34 3.11 -21.52
N CYS A 4 0.88 4.02 -20.67
CA CYS A 4 -0.17 3.74 -19.69
C CYS A 4 -1.52 3.38 -20.33
N GLU A 5 -1.87 3.97 -21.47
CA GLU A 5 -3.14 3.69 -22.15
C GLU A 5 -3.24 2.23 -22.59
N GLN A 6 -2.19 1.70 -23.24
CA GLN A 6 -2.13 0.30 -23.67
C GLN A 6 -2.17 -0.68 -22.48
N TYR A 7 -1.54 -0.33 -21.36
CA TYR A 7 -1.60 -1.13 -20.13
C TYR A 7 -3.02 -1.18 -19.57
N LEU A 8 -3.69 -0.03 -19.47
CA LEU A 8 -5.03 0.06 -18.90
C LEU A 8 -6.07 -0.71 -19.74
N GLU A 9 -5.93 -0.75 -21.06
CA GLU A 9 -6.81 -1.54 -21.96
C GLU A 9 -6.64 -3.05 -21.81
N GLN A 10 -5.40 -3.53 -21.60
CA GLN A 10 -5.08 -4.96 -21.55
C GLN A 10 -5.20 -5.57 -20.14
N SER A 11 -5.08 -4.76 -19.09
CA SER A 11 -5.14 -5.20 -17.69
C SER A 11 -6.46 -5.85 -17.26
N ALA A 12 -7.56 -5.60 -17.99
CA ALA A 12 -8.89 -6.13 -17.66
C ALA A 12 -9.03 -7.66 -17.84
N GLY A 13 -8.05 -8.35 -18.45
CA GLY A 13 -8.11 -9.79 -18.74
C GLY A 13 -6.84 -10.58 -18.41
N LEU A 14 -5.89 -10.01 -17.67
CA LEU A 14 -4.64 -10.72 -17.33
C LEU A 14 -4.87 -11.69 -16.17
N LEU A 15 -4.51 -12.96 -16.38
CA LEU A 15 -4.41 -13.96 -15.31
C LEU A 15 -3.30 -13.58 -14.34
N GLU A 16 -3.56 -13.65 -13.04
CA GLU A 16 -2.58 -13.34 -12.00
C GLU A 16 -1.47 -14.40 -11.97
N THR A 17 -0.32 -14.06 -12.55
CA THR A 17 0.89 -14.90 -12.55
C THR A 17 2.07 -14.07 -12.03
N SER A 18 3.09 -14.70 -11.45
CA SER A 18 4.27 -14.00 -10.93
C SER A 18 4.93 -13.03 -11.93
N PRO A 19 5.09 -13.36 -13.24
CA PRO A 19 5.57 -12.41 -14.23
C PRO A 19 4.66 -11.19 -14.42
N ASN A 20 3.34 -11.40 -14.32
CA ASN A 20 2.36 -10.32 -14.46
C ASN A 20 2.35 -9.39 -13.24
N PHE A 21 2.63 -9.88 -12.03
CA PHE A 21 2.81 -9.03 -10.84
C PHE A 21 4.04 -8.12 -10.96
N THR A 22 5.17 -8.67 -11.42
CA THR A 22 6.37 -7.86 -11.69
C THR A 22 6.13 -6.85 -12.81
N ALA A 23 5.42 -7.23 -13.87
CA ALA A 23 5.04 -6.27 -14.91
C ALA A 23 4.17 -5.14 -14.34
N ARG A 24 3.20 -5.45 -13.47
CA ARG A 24 2.26 -4.50 -12.87
C ARG A 24 2.95 -3.43 -12.01
N SER A 25 4.01 -3.76 -11.28
CA SER A 25 4.75 -2.78 -10.49
C SER A 25 5.39 -1.68 -11.33
N HIS A 26 5.75 -1.97 -12.59
CA HIS A 26 6.22 -0.96 -13.54
C HIS A 26 5.11 0.01 -14.02
N TYR A 27 3.84 -0.32 -13.79
CA TYR A 27 2.68 0.48 -14.20
C TYR A 27 1.90 1.09 -13.03
N LEU A 28 2.47 1.10 -11.81
CA LEU A 28 1.88 1.76 -10.65
C LEU A 28 1.45 3.21 -10.95
N ILE A 29 2.29 3.95 -11.69
CA ILE A 29 1.98 5.31 -12.11
C ILE A 29 0.74 5.38 -13.00
N CYS A 30 0.51 4.37 -13.84
CA CYS A 30 -0.64 4.30 -14.73
C CYS A 30 -1.93 4.00 -13.97
N ASP A 31 -1.87 3.11 -12.97
CA ASP A 31 -2.97 2.86 -12.06
C ASP A 31 -3.32 4.12 -11.26
N ALA A 32 -2.32 4.80 -10.70
CA ALA A 32 -2.52 6.09 -10.01
C ALA A 32 -3.16 7.15 -10.92
N LEU A 33 -2.69 7.29 -12.16
CA LEU A 33 -3.26 8.20 -13.16
C LEU A 33 -4.70 7.86 -13.54
N LYS A 34 -5.09 6.58 -13.52
CA LYS A 34 -6.49 6.17 -13.72
C LYS A 34 -7.35 6.59 -12.54
N LEU A 35 -6.86 6.43 -11.32
CA LEU A 35 -7.60 6.81 -10.11
C LEU A 35 -7.77 8.33 -10.01
N SER A 36 -6.75 9.12 -10.37
CA SER A 36 -6.84 10.59 -10.33
C SER A 36 -7.91 11.18 -11.26
N LYS A 37 -8.31 10.45 -12.32
CA LYS A 37 -9.46 10.84 -13.17
C LYS A 37 -10.80 10.74 -12.43
N LYS A 38 -10.90 9.86 -11.44
CA LYS A 38 -12.12 9.63 -10.66
C LYS A 38 -12.13 10.48 -9.38
N TRP A 39 -10.97 10.64 -8.74
CA TRP A 39 -10.80 11.48 -7.55
C TRP A 39 -9.80 12.59 -7.88
N PRO A 40 -10.29 13.82 -8.17
CA PRO A 40 -9.41 14.92 -8.53
C PRO A 40 -8.47 15.26 -7.35
N VAL A 41 -7.22 15.58 -7.69
CA VAL A 41 -6.17 15.89 -6.72
C VAL A 41 -6.53 17.17 -5.96
N ASP A 42 -6.57 17.08 -4.64
CA ASP A 42 -6.56 18.25 -3.76
C ASP A 42 -5.10 18.68 -3.54
N ASN A 43 -4.83 19.98 -3.69
CA ASN A 43 -3.49 20.54 -3.51
C ASN A 43 -3.15 20.80 -2.03
N ASN A 44 -4.02 20.41 -1.09
CA ASN A 44 -3.79 20.58 0.34
C ASN A 44 -2.83 19.50 0.90
N THR A 45 -1.52 19.72 0.75
CA THR A 45 -0.46 18.80 1.19
C THR A 45 -0.39 18.62 2.71
N ALA A 46 -0.91 19.54 3.52
CA ALA A 46 -0.87 19.45 4.99
C ALA A 46 -1.70 18.29 5.56
N LEU A 47 -2.77 17.88 4.85
CA LEU A 47 -3.54 16.67 5.17
C LEU A 47 -2.76 15.39 4.84
N PHE A 48 -1.87 15.46 3.85
CA PHE A 48 -1.09 14.32 3.38
C PHE A 48 -0.02 13.92 4.42
N ASP A 49 0.72 14.87 4.97
CA ASP A 49 1.82 14.59 5.91
C ASP A 49 1.32 14.08 7.29
N SER A 50 0.13 14.50 7.72
CA SER A 50 -0.43 14.11 9.01
C SER A 50 -1.21 12.78 8.95
N ALA A 51 -1.87 12.49 7.82
CA ALA A 51 -2.64 11.25 7.64
C ALA A 51 -1.77 10.01 7.37
N LEU A 52 -0.52 10.18 6.93
CA LEU A 52 0.32 9.11 6.39
C LEU A 52 1.40 8.61 7.36
N SER A 53 1.11 8.56 8.66
CA SER A 53 1.97 7.85 9.62
C SER A 53 1.91 6.33 9.42
N LEU A 54 2.25 5.84 8.22
CA LEU A 54 2.04 4.45 7.77
C LEU A 54 2.70 3.44 8.70
N CYS A 55 3.89 3.74 9.22
CA CYS A 55 4.58 2.83 10.12
C CYS A 55 3.81 2.56 11.41
N SER A 56 3.00 3.50 11.89
CA SER A 56 2.32 3.43 13.19
C SER A 56 0.80 3.47 13.11
N ALA A 57 0.24 3.68 11.91
CA ALA A 57 -1.19 3.85 11.71
C ALA A 57 -1.77 2.92 10.63
N LEU A 58 -1.01 2.02 10.02
CA LEU A 58 -1.55 1.03 9.08
C LEU A 58 -1.53 -0.37 9.69
N ASP A 59 -2.71 -0.98 9.78
CA ASP A 59 -2.89 -2.29 10.39
C ASP A 59 -2.58 -3.42 9.42
N LEU A 60 -1.50 -4.13 9.71
CA LEU A 60 -1.01 -5.27 8.94
C LEU A 60 -1.88 -6.52 9.12
N SER A 61 -2.64 -6.64 10.20
CA SER A 61 -3.54 -7.79 10.40
C SER A 61 -4.71 -7.81 9.41
N SER A 62 -5.02 -6.65 8.82
CA SER A 62 -6.20 -6.45 7.98
C SER A 62 -6.09 -7.02 6.56
N PHE A 63 -4.91 -7.50 6.15
CA PHE A 63 -4.70 -8.10 4.82
C PHE A 63 -3.67 -9.23 4.86
N ARG A 64 -3.57 -10.03 3.80
CA ARG A 64 -2.59 -11.13 3.71
C ARG A 64 -1.25 -10.65 3.19
N HIS A 65 -0.18 -10.98 3.91
CA HIS A 65 1.20 -10.72 3.52
C HIS A 65 2.18 -11.68 4.24
N SER A 66 3.45 -11.63 3.87
CA SER A 66 4.49 -12.55 4.34
C SER A 66 4.90 -12.36 5.80
N LEU A 67 4.58 -11.22 6.41
CA LEU A 67 4.85 -10.94 7.82
C LEU A 67 3.67 -11.35 8.72
N HIS A 68 2.55 -11.79 8.16
CA HIS A 68 1.37 -12.22 8.92
C HIS A 68 1.66 -13.28 10.00
N PRO A 69 2.58 -14.25 9.81
CA PRO A 69 2.96 -15.19 10.87
C PRO A 69 3.67 -14.56 12.08
N ARG A 70 4.11 -13.30 11.99
CA ARG A 70 4.79 -12.56 13.08
C ARG A 70 3.83 -11.69 13.89
N LEU A 71 2.59 -11.53 13.43
CA LEU A 71 1.59 -10.76 14.13
C LEU A 71 1.24 -11.49 15.44
N GLN A 72 1.45 -10.82 16.57
CA GLN A 72 1.11 -11.34 17.89
C GLN A 72 -0.24 -10.82 18.41
N GLU A 73 -0.74 -9.74 17.81
CA GLU A 73 -1.96 -9.03 18.22
C GLU A 73 -2.85 -8.77 16.99
N ASP A 74 -4.15 -8.57 17.22
CA ASP A 74 -5.16 -8.35 16.17
C ASP A 74 -5.07 -6.97 15.50
N ALA A 75 -4.13 -6.12 15.91
CA ALA A 75 -3.86 -4.80 15.36
C ALA A 75 -2.36 -4.53 15.45
N ALA A 76 -1.61 -4.77 14.37
CA ALA A 76 -0.16 -4.61 14.40
C ALA A 76 0.35 -3.76 13.24
N THR A 77 1.26 -2.86 13.55
CA THR A 77 1.87 -1.92 12.61
C THR A 77 3.35 -2.27 12.42
N LEU A 78 3.99 -1.75 11.36
CA LEU A 78 5.42 -2.00 11.13
C LEU A 78 6.28 -1.50 12.30
N ALA A 79 5.94 -0.34 12.89
CA ALA A 79 6.63 0.22 14.03
C ALA A 79 6.47 -0.65 15.30
N GLN A 80 5.32 -1.29 15.49
CA GLN A 80 5.15 -2.23 16.61
C GLN A 80 5.97 -3.52 16.42
N LEU A 81 6.05 -4.01 15.18
CA LEU A 81 6.79 -5.25 14.89
C LEU A 81 8.31 -5.07 14.92
N PHE A 82 8.81 -3.93 14.44
CA PHE A 82 10.25 -3.74 14.16
C PHE A 82 10.85 -2.50 14.82
N GLY A 83 10.07 -1.70 15.55
CA GLY A 83 10.57 -0.50 16.24
C GLY A 83 11.28 0.46 15.30
N SER A 84 12.55 0.75 15.60
CA SER A 84 13.39 1.67 14.81
C SER A 84 13.82 1.13 13.45
N GLU A 85 13.64 -0.16 13.19
CA GLU A 85 13.93 -0.75 11.87
C GLU A 85 12.79 -0.52 10.86
N ALA A 86 11.61 -0.07 11.33
CA ALA A 86 10.58 0.48 10.48
C ALA A 86 10.88 1.96 10.20
N ILE A 87 11.30 2.25 8.97
CA ILE A 87 11.74 3.59 8.55
C ILE A 87 10.58 4.30 7.85
N ALA A 88 10.12 5.40 8.42
CA ALA A 88 9.18 6.31 7.77
C ALA A 88 9.95 7.33 6.92
N ASP A 89 9.53 7.49 5.66
CA ASP A 89 10.04 8.54 4.76
C ASP A 89 8.89 9.08 3.89
N GLY A 90 8.42 10.28 4.22
CA GLY A 90 7.29 10.92 3.56
C GLY A 90 6.03 10.05 3.56
N ASN A 91 5.59 9.66 2.36
CA ASN A 91 4.42 8.81 2.14
C ASN A 91 4.75 7.30 2.18
N THR A 92 5.93 6.92 2.67
CA THR A 92 6.37 5.53 2.71
C THR A 92 6.71 5.06 4.11
N CYS A 93 6.52 3.77 4.35
CA CYS A 93 7.10 3.05 5.48
C CYS A 93 7.77 1.78 4.97
N THR A 94 9.04 1.59 5.34
CA THR A 94 9.83 0.47 4.86
C THR A 94 10.45 -0.31 6.02
N PHE A 95 10.48 -1.63 5.88
CA PHE A 95 11.30 -2.53 6.68
C PHE A 95 12.18 -3.34 5.74
N GLU A 96 13.49 -3.27 5.95
CA GLU A 96 14.48 -4.10 5.28
C GLU A 96 15.29 -4.85 6.34
N GLY A 97 15.16 -6.17 6.38
CA GLY A 97 15.77 -6.97 7.43
C GLY A 97 15.42 -8.45 7.29
N GLU A 98 16.25 -9.32 7.86
CA GLU A 98 16.02 -10.77 7.89
C GLU A 98 15.76 -11.40 6.50
N GLY A 99 16.47 -10.90 5.48
CA GLY A 99 16.29 -11.35 4.09
C GLY A 99 14.94 -10.94 3.50
N ARG A 100 14.35 -9.84 3.96
CA ARG A 100 13.05 -9.32 3.49
C ARG A 100 13.14 -7.84 3.14
N ASN A 101 12.30 -7.46 2.19
CA ASN A 101 12.00 -6.08 1.87
C ASN A 101 10.48 -5.93 1.89
N PHE A 102 9.99 -5.10 2.80
CA PHE A 102 8.57 -4.83 2.96
C PHE A 102 8.32 -3.32 2.94
N THR A 103 7.55 -2.84 1.97
CA THR A 103 7.30 -1.41 1.77
C THR A 103 5.80 -1.14 1.68
N LEU A 104 5.35 -0.15 2.44
CA LEU A 104 4.05 0.50 2.30
C LEU A 104 4.30 1.85 1.64
N ASN A 105 3.69 2.09 0.47
CA ASN A 105 3.78 3.38 -0.20
C ASN A 105 2.37 3.93 -0.43
N ALA A 106 2.00 4.99 0.29
CA ALA A 106 0.73 5.65 0.11
C ALA A 106 0.71 6.48 -1.17
N VAL A 107 -0.14 6.10 -2.11
CA VAL A 107 -0.16 6.72 -3.44
C VAL A 107 -1.35 7.68 -3.60
N LEU A 108 -2.48 7.43 -2.94
CA LEU A 108 -3.65 8.30 -3.03
C LEU A 108 -4.45 8.31 -1.72
N LEU A 109 -4.70 9.51 -1.19
CA LEU A 109 -5.66 9.75 -0.11
C LEU A 109 -6.93 10.35 -0.70
N VAL A 110 -8.07 9.72 -0.45
CA VAL A 110 -9.39 10.19 -0.84
C VAL A 110 -10.13 10.65 0.41
N ASN A 111 -10.34 11.97 0.49
CA ASN A 111 -11.12 12.61 1.54
C ASN A 111 -12.42 13.18 0.94
N GLU A 112 -13.54 12.50 1.19
CA GLU A 112 -14.87 12.96 0.76
C GLU A 112 -15.67 13.35 2.02
N PRO A 113 -16.27 14.56 2.10
CA PRO A 113 -16.91 15.08 3.32
C PRO A 113 -18.02 14.23 3.96
N ALA A 114 -18.48 13.17 3.28
CA ALA A 114 -19.56 12.29 3.70
C ALA A 114 -19.20 10.79 3.66
N GLN A 115 -17.93 10.44 3.40
CA GLN A 115 -17.46 9.06 3.41
C GLN A 115 -16.24 8.92 4.31
N PRO A 116 -16.01 7.74 4.90
CA PRO A 116 -14.73 7.46 5.56
C PRO A 116 -13.59 7.70 4.59
N GLU A 117 -12.52 8.31 5.09
CA GLU A 117 -11.31 8.52 4.30
C GLU A 117 -10.81 7.18 3.77
N LYS A 118 -10.29 7.20 2.55
CA LYS A 118 -9.75 6.00 1.89
C LYS A 118 -8.33 6.26 1.47
N LEU A 119 -7.47 5.30 1.73
CA LEU A 119 -6.08 5.36 1.37
C LEU A 119 -5.75 4.22 0.42
N TRP A 120 -5.18 4.54 -0.74
CA TRP A 120 -4.67 3.57 -1.68
C TRP A 120 -3.17 3.43 -1.46
N VAL A 121 -2.75 2.24 -1.02
CA VAL A 121 -1.36 1.94 -0.70
C VAL A 121 -0.86 0.87 -1.65
N TRP A 122 0.33 1.11 -2.21
CA TRP A 122 1.09 0.10 -2.90
C TRP A 122 1.95 -0.68 -1.90
N VAL A 123 1.69 -1.99 -1.78
CA VAL A 123 2.43 -2.87 -0.88
C VAL A 123 3.44 -3.67 -1.70
N THR A 124 4.72 -3.53 -1.34
CA THR A 124 5.80 -4.40 -1.81
C THR A 124 6.16 -5.37 -0.70
N ASP A 125 6.18 -6.66 -1.01
CA ASP A 125 6.50 -7.71 -0.05
C ASP A 125 7.38 -8.78 -0.72
N GLU A 126 8.66 -8.77 -0.37
CA GLU A 126 9.68 -9.60 -0.97
C GLU A 126 10.46 -10.38 0.09
N ILE A 127 10.73 -11.65 -0.20
CA ILE A 127 11.72 -12.47 0.53
C ILE A 127 12.93 -12.62 -0.39
N LEU A 128 14.01 -11.94 -0.06
CA LEU A 128 15.20 -11.74 -0.90
C LEU A 128 15.91 -13.06 -1.26
N ASP A 129 15.94 -14.00 -0.32
CA ASP A 129 16.55 -15.33 -0.51
C ASP A 129 15.58 -16.37 -1.10
N ALA A 130 14.35 -15.96 -1.46
CA ALA A 130 13.34 -16.84 -2.03
C ALA A 130 12.77 -16.29 -3.35
N THR A 131 11.88 -17.05 -3.97
CA THR A 131 11.18 -16.62 -5.19
C THR A 131 9.92 -15.78 -4.89
N TYR A 132 9.59 -15.60 -3.62
CA TYR A 132 8.39 -14.86 -3.22
C TYR A 132 8.57 -13.36 -3.41
N ARG A 133 7.74 -12.79 -4.28
CA ARG A 133 7.59 -11.35 -4.51
C ARG A 133 6.12 -11.06 -4.74
N SER A 134 5.58 -10.10 -4.00
CA SER A 134 4.22 -9.61 -4.13
C SER A 134 4.23 -8.10 -4.28
N TYR A 135 3.49 -7.59 -5.26
CA TYR A 135 3.30 -6.16 -5.48
C TYR A 135 1.81 -5.92 -5.68
N THR A 136 1.14 -5.48 -4.62
CA THR A 136 -0.31 -5.43 -4.60
C THR A 136 -0.78 -4.05 -4.15
N PRO A 137 -1.68 -3.42 -4.91
CA PRO A 137 -2.40 -2.25 -4.44
C PRO A 137 -3.54 -2.64 -3.51
N ILE A 138 -3.66 -1.98 -2.37
CA ILE A 138 -4.71 -2.25 -1.38
C ILE A 138 -5.40 -0.93 -0.99
N TRP A 139 -6.73 -1.00 -0.88
CA TRP A 139 -7.53 0.08 -0.32
C TRP A 139 -7.69 -0.10 1.18
N PHE A 140 -7.37 0.95 1.91
CA PHE A 140 -7.56 1.07 3.34
C PHE A 140 -8.63 2.12 3.63
N HIS A 141 -9.36 1.92 4.72
CA HIS A 141 -10.28 2.89 5.28
C HIS A 141 -9.78 3.32 6.65
N PHE A 142 -9.97 4.60 6.98
CA PHE A 142 -9.64 5.06 8.32
C PHE A 142 -10.70 4.60 9.32
N ASP A 143 -10.31 3.74 10.27
CA ASP A 143 -11.10 3.39 11.43
C ASP A 143 -10.81 4.39 12.56
N ALA A 144 -11.74 5.32 12.77
CA ALA A 144 -11.64 6.34 13.80
C ALA A 144 -11.66 5.76 15.23
N THR A 145 -12.18 4.54 15.44
CA THR A 145 -12.24 3.93 16.77
C THR A 145 -10.88 3.40 17.20
N GLN A 146 -10.09 2.90 16.25
CA GLN A 146 -8.73 2.41 16.47
C GLN A 146 -7.66 3.45 16.12
N SER A 147 -8.06 4.54 15.44
CA SER A 147 -7.15 5.53 14.84
C SER A 147 -6.14 4.88 13.87
N MET A 148 -6.61 3.94 13.06
CA MET A 148 -5.79 3.18 12.12
C MET A 148 -6.43 3.04 10.73
N TRP A 149 -5.59 2.85 9.72
CA TRP A 149 -5.92 2.43 8.38
C TRP A 149 -6.07 0.91 8.33
N VAL A 150 -7.27 0.44 7.99
CA VAL A 150 -7.64 -0.97 7.94
C VAL A 150 -8.07 -1.34 6.53
N ALA A 151 -7.53 -2.42 5.96
CA ALA A 151 -7.96 -2.91 4.66
C ALA A 151 -9.39 -3.47 4.74
N LYS A 152 -10.20 -3.24 3.71
CA LYS A 152 -11.49 -3.91 3.53
C LYS A 152 -11.44 -4.79 2.28
N GLU A 153 -11.86 -6.04 2.44
CA GLU A 153 -12.17 -6.95 1.32
C GLU A 153 -13.45 -6.51 0.57
#